data_AF-A0A392MY50-F1
#
_entry.id   AF-A0A392MY50-F1
#
_cell.length_a   1.000
_cell.length_b   1.000
_cell.length_c   1.000
_cell.angle_alpha   90.00
_cell.angle_beta   90.00
_cell.angle_gamma   90.00
#
_symmetry.space_group_name_H-M   'P 1'
#
loop_
_entity.id
_entity.type
_entity.pdbx_description
1 polymer ?
#
loop_
_entity_poly.entity_id
_entity_poly.type
_entity_poly.pdbx_seq_one_letter_code
_entity_poly.pdbx_strand_id
1 'polypeptide(L)'
;REKVTVNPVKSRLCKLPASGDNSPTVGYIKLTSFNQNASRAIKEAIKTFRSNNVNAFVLDLRDNSGGLFPEGIEIAKLWLDKGVIVYICDSRGVRDILDTDGSSALATSEPLAVL
;
A
#
# COMPACT_ATOMS: atom_id res chain seq x y z
N ARG A 1 20.96 5.70 -22.86
CA ARG A 1 20.58 4.59 -21.95
C ARG A 1 19.10 4.72 -21.67
N GLU A 2 18.29 3.75 -22.09
CA GLU A 2 16.85 3.73 -21.85
C GLU A 2 16.60 3.39 -20.37
N LYS A 3 15.81 4.21 -19.67
CA LYS A 3 15.45 3.94 -18.27
C LYS A 3 14.40 2.83 -18.26
N VAL A 4 14.83 1.59 -18.05
CA VAL A 4 13.90 0.48 -17.76
C VAL A 4 13.18 0.81 -16.45
N THR A 5 11.90 1.14 -16.56
CA THR A 5 11.07 1.47 -15.41
C THR A 5 10.44 0.18 -14.89
N VAL A 6 11.07 -0.42 -13.88
CA VAL A 6 10.57 -1.66 -13.27
C VAL A 6 9.37 -1.34 -12.38
N ASN A 7 8.21 -1.93 -12.68
CA ASN A 7 7.03 -1.86 -11.82
C ASN A 7 7.25 -2.78 -10.60
N PRO A 8 7.31 -2.25 -9.36
CA PRO A 8 7.56 -3.07 -8.17
C PRO A 8 6.30 -3.75 -7.63
N VAL A 9 5.14 -3.55 -8.27
CA VAL A 9 3.85 -4.06 -7.80
C VAL A 9 3.34 -5.19 -8.68
N LYS A 10 2.96 -6.30 -8.03
CA LYS A 10 2.13 -7.36 -8.63
C LYS A 10 0.80 -7.38 -7.91
N SER A 11 -0.30 -7.47 -8.64
CA SER A 11 -1.63 -7.48 -8.04
C SER A 11 -2.48 -8.63 -8.59
N ARG A 12 -3.36 -9.17 -7.73
CA ARG A 12 -4.31 -10.24 -8.07
C ARG A 12 -5.62 -10.08 -7.31
N LEU A 13 -6.74 -10.30 -7.99
CA LEU A 13 -8.03 -10.49 -7.35
C LEU A 13 -8.18 -11.95 -6.90
N CYS A 14 -8.40 -12.16 -5.61
CA CYS A 14 -8.56 -13.47 -5.00
C CYS A 14 -10.00 -13.69 -4.56
N LYS A 15 -10.58 -14.85 -4.85
CA LYS A 15 -11.88 -15.29 -4.33
C LYS A 15 -11.67 -16.31 -3.21
N LEU A 16 -12.41 -16.20 -2.12
CA LEU A 16 -12.33 -17.17 -1.04
C LEU A 16 -13.07 -18.46 -1.41
N PRO A 17 -12.40 -19.64 -1.40
CA PRO A 17 -12.97 -20.88 -1.93
C PRO A 17 -14.14 -21.43 -1.11
N ALA A 18 -14.34 -20.97 0.13
CA ALA A 18 -15.32 -21.52 1.06
C ALA A 18 -16.75 -20.95 0.93
N SER A 19 -17.03 -20.06 -0.04
CA SER A 19 -18.24 -19.21 0.02
C SER A 19 -19.15 -19.21 -1.21
N GLY A 20 -19.01 -20.17 -2.14
CA GLY A 20 -19.91 -20.30 -3.30
C GLY A 20 -19.91 -19.08 -4.23
N ASP A 21 -20.99 -18.87 -5.00
CA ASP A 21 -21.10 -17.78 -6.00
C ASP A 21 -21.00 -16.36 -5.40
N ASN A 22 -21.27 -16.21 -4.10
CA ASN A 22 -21.16 -14.93 -3.38
C ASN A 22 -19.88 -14.85 -2.53
N SER A 23 -18.81 -15.48 -2.99
CA SER A 23 -17.56 -15.54 -2.24
C SER A 23 -16.95 -14.16 -2.02
N PRO A 24 -16.54 -13.81 -0.78
CA PRO A 24 -15.83 -12.58 -0.54
C PRO A 24 -14.54 -12.54 -1.36
N THR A 25 -14.27 -11.35 -1.91
CA THR A 25 -13.12 -11.08 -2.76
C THR A 25 -12.07 -10.28 -2.00
N VAL A 26 -10.81 -10.59 -2.25
CA VAL A 26 -9.66 -9.95 -1.61
C VAL A 26 -8.73 -9.39 -2.68
N GLY A 27 -8.41 -8.11 -2.58
CA GLY A 27 -7.39 -7.45 -3.39
C GLY A 27 -6.00 -7.76 -2.84
N TYR A 28 -5.26 -8.64 -3.49
CA TYR A 28 -3.89 -8.96 -3.11
C TYR A 28 -2.92 -8.07 -3.88
N ILE A 29 -2.02 -7.38 -3.16
CA ILE A 29 -1.00 -6.48 -3.70
C ILE A 29 0.35 -6.91 -3.12
N LYS A 30 1.28 -7.38 -3.95
CA LYS A 30 2.68 -7.61 -3.56
C LYS A 30 3.55 -6.44 -4.00
N LEU A 31 4.26 -5.83 -3.06
CA LEU A 31 5.23 -4.77 -3.30
C LEU A 31 6.64 -5.31 -3.06
N THR A 32 7.46 -5.38 -4.09
CA THR A 32 8.83 -5.93 -4.00
C THR A 32 9.89 -4.90 -3.62
N SER A 33 9.65 -3.60 -3.85
CA SER A 33 10.55 -2.52 -3.43
C SER A 33 9.88 -1.15 -3.45
N PHE A 34 10.36 -0.24 -2.60
CA PHE A 34 9.88 1.15 -2.54
C PHE A 34 10.61 2.03 -3.57
N ASN A 35 10.41 1.78 -4.86
CA ASN A 35 10.99 2.63 -5.93
C ASN A 35 10.07 3.81 -6.29
N GLN A 36 10.55 4.72 -7.16
CA GLN A 36 9.84 5.95 -7.57
C GLN A 36 8.43 5.75 -8.17
N ASN A 37 8.03 4.51 -8.50
CA ASN A 37 6.70 4.19 -9.04
C ASN A 37 5.83 3.42 -8.06
N ALA A 38 6.33 3.09 -6.87
CA ALA A 38 5.66 2.19 -5.93
C ALA A 38 4.30 2.77 -5.48
N SER A 39 4.29 4.00 -4.98
CA SER A 39 3.06 4.68 -4.54
C SER A 39 2.01 4.78 -5.65
N ARG A 40 2.42 5.20 -6.85
CA ARG A 40 1.55 5.29 -8.03
C ARG A 40 0.97 3.92 -8.41
N ALA A 41 1.80 2.88 -8.47
CA ALA A 41 1.37 1.55 -8.87
C ALA A 41 0.40 0.92 -7.85
N ILE A 42 0.65 1.10 -6.54
CA ILE A 42 -0.27 0.66 -5.49
C ILE A 42 -1.59 1.42 -5.58
N LYS A 43 -1.55 2.75 -5.76
CA LYS A 43 -2.75 3.58 -5.90
C LYS A 43 -3.66 3.10 -7.03
N GLU A 44 -3.10 2.76 -8.19
CA GLU A 44 -3.87 2.22 -9.31
C GLU A 44 -4.41 0.79 -9.06
N ALA A 45 -3.65 -0.06 -8.35
CA ALA A 45 -4.14 -1.37 -7.94
C ALA A 45 -5.31 -1.27 -6.96
N ILE A 46 -5.23 -0.39 -5.95
CA ILE A 46 -6.30 -0.11 -5.00
C ILE A 46 -7.56 0.35 -5.74
N LYS A 47 -7.45 1.37 -6.61
CA LYS A 47 -8.60 1.87 -7.39
C LYS A 47 -9.25 0.76 -8.20
N THR A 48 -8.45 -0.07 -8.88
CA THR A 48 -8.95 -1.18 -9.68
C THR A 48 -9.73 -2.17 -8.83
N PHE A 49 -9.21 -2.55 -7.66
CA PHE A 49 -9.89 -3.46 -6.75
C PHE A 49 -11.16 -2.86 -6.13
N ARG A 50 -11.15 -1.57 -5.78
CA ARG A 50 -12.37 -0.89 -5.29
C ARG A 50 -13.47 -0.85 -6.35
N SER A 51 -13.13 -0.59 -7.62
CA SER A 51 -14.08 -0.70 -8.73
C SER A 51 -14.66 -2.11 -8.92
N ASN A 52 -13.96 -3.14 -8.43
CA ASN A 52 -14.43 -4.54 -8.40
C ASN A 52 -15.11 -4.92 -7.08
N ASN A 53 -15.38 -3.96 -6.18
CA ASN A 53 -16.02 -4.16 -4.88
C ASN A 53 -15.35 -5.23 -4.00
N VAL A 54 -14.02 -5.17 -3.86
CA VAL A 54 -13.31 -6.07 -2.94
C VAL A 54 -13.76 -5.89 -1.49
N ASN A 55 -13.79 -6.98 -0.75
CA ASN A 55 -14.19 -6.98 0.65
C ASN A 55 -13.02 -6.69 1.60
N ALA A 56 -11.77 -6.94 1.18
CA ALA A 56 -10.57 -6.73 1.98
C ALA A 56 -9.33 -6.61 1.08
N PHE A 57 -8.23 -6.14 1.68
CA PHE A 57 -6.92 -6.06 1.05
C PHE A 57 -5.88 -6.89 1.78
N VAL A 58 -4.92 -7.39 1.02
CA VAL A 58 -3.66 -7.93 1.53
C VAL A 58 -2.52 -7.16 0.88
N LEU A 59 -1.70 -6.51 1.68
CA LEU A 59 -0.44 -5.90 1.26
C LEU A 59 0.71 -6.81 1.65
N ASP A 60 1.30 -7.48 0.67
CA ASP A 60 2.43 -8.39 0.85
C ASP A 60 3.75 -7.65 0.63
N LEU A 61 4.50 -7.50 1.72
CA LEU A 61 5.83 -6.90 1.79
C LEU A 61 6.93 -7.97 1.97
N ARG A 62 6.61 -9.26 1.84
CA ARG A 62 7.63 -10.31 1.89
C ARG A 62 8.59 -10.14 0.71
N ASP A 63 9.86 -10.38 1.02
CA ASP A 63 10.99 -10.18 0.11
C ASP A 63 11.21 -8.71 -0.31
N ASN A 64 10.68 -7.75 0.45
CA ASN A 64 10.90 -6.31 0.24
C ASN A 64 12.07 -5.81 1.11
N SER A 65 13.22 -5.56 0.48
CA SER A 65 14.41 -5.03 1.18
C SER A 65 14.37 -3.53 1.47
N GLY A 66 13.24 -2.87 1.24
CA GLY A 66 13.06 -1.42 1.42
C GLY A 66 13.18 -0.62 0.12
N GLY A 67 13.67 0.62 0.24
CA GLY A 67 13.82 1.55 -0.87
C GLY A 67 13.71 3.01 -0.43
N LEU A 68 13.12 3.84 -1.26
CA LEU A 68 12.93 5.26 -1.02
C LEU A 68 11.95 5.48 0.12
N PHE A 69 12.45 6.09 1.20
CA PHE A 69 11.66 6.47 2.36
C PHE A 69 10.39 7.29 2.01
N PRO A 70 10.44 8.30 1.12
CA PRO A 70 9.24 9.06 0.75
C PRO A 70 8.12 8.19 0.16
N GLU A 71 8.46 7.13 -0.58
CA GLU A 71 7.46 6.23 -1.16
C GLU A 71 6.73 5.44 -0.09
N GLY A 72 7.41 5.08 1.00
CA GLY A 72 6.78 4.43 2.15
C GLY A 72 5.73 5.32 2.81
N ILE A 73 6.02 6.62 2.95
CA ILE A 73 5.09 7.62 3.49
C ILE A 73 3.88 7.77 2.57
N GLU A 74 4.10 7.93 1.27
CA GLU A 74 3.01 8.09 0.30
C GLU A 74 2.12 6.85 0.21
N ILE A 75 2.68 5.65 0.35
CA ILE A 75 1.90 4.41 0.44
C ILE A 75 1.10 4.36 1.74
N ALA A 76 1.69 4.70 2.88
CA ALA A 76 1.00 4.70 4.17
C ALA A 76 -0.22 5.64 4.17
N LYS A 77 -0.09 6.83 3.55
CA LYS A 77 -1.18 7.80 3.37
C LYS A 77 -2.40 7.24 2.62
N LEU A 78 -2.25 6.19 1.82
CA LEU A 78 -3.38 5.56 1.12
C LEU A 78 -4.30 4.76 2.06
N TRP A 79 -3.78 4.34 3.22
CA TRP A 79 -4.43 3.42 4.15
C TRP A 79 -4.79 4.06 5.50
N LEU A 80 -4.39 5.31 5.75
CA LEU A 80 -4.53 5.98 7.04
C LEU A 80 -5.44 7.20 6.93
N ASP A 81 -6.43 7.30 7.82
CA ASP A 81 -7.35 8.44 7.88
C ASP A 81 -6.69 9.69 8.49
N LYS A 82 -6.06 9.59 9.65
CA LYS A 82 -5.34 10.72 10.26
C LYS A 82 -4.37 10.21 11.30
N GLY A 83 -3.21 10.85 11.40
CA GLY A 83 -2.28 10.63 12.49
C GLY A 83 -0.82 10.62 12.05
N VAL A 84 0.06 10.47 13.03
CA VAL A 84 1.50 10.40 12.79
C VAL A 84 1.86 9.07 12.12
N ILE A 85 2.62 9.14 11.04
CA ILE A 85 3.14 7.98 10.31
C ILE A 85 4.50 7.58 10.88
N VAL A 86 5.41 8.55 11.05
CA VAL A 86 6.78 8.26 11.52
C VAL A 86 7.43 9.45 12.22
N TYR A 87 8.28 9.13 13.19
CA TYR A 87 9.22 10.05 13.83
C TYR A 87 10.62 9.77 13.29
N ILE A 88 11.32 10.80 12.82
CA ILE A 88 12.73 10.73 12.42
C ILE A 88 13.57 11.27 13.57
N CYS A 89 14.48 10.45 14.11
CA CYS A 89 15.29 10.82 15.27
C CYS A 89 16.79 10.77 14.93
N ASP A 90 17.57 11.66 15.53
CA ASP A 90 19.03 11.58 15.58
C ASP A 90 19.54 11.50 17.04
N SER A 91 20.85 11.55 17.25
CA SER A 91 21.45 11.47 18.60
C SER A 91 21.05 12.62 19.53
N ARG A 92 20.39 13.66 19.03
CA ARG A 92 19.89 14.83 19.79
C ARG A 92 18.38 14.78 20.03
N GLY A 93 17.68 13.76 19.53
CA GLY A 93 16.22 13.59 19.71
C GLY A 93 15.44 13.59 18.39
N VAL A 94 14.15 13.92 18.47
CA VAL A 94 13.24 13.95 17.31
C VAL A 94 13.59 15.15 16.40
N ARG A 95 13.85 14.86 15.13
CA ARG A 95 14.14 15.83 14.07
C ARG A 95 12.88 16.23 13.31
N ASP A 96 12.13 15.24 12.84
CA ASP A 96 10.95 15.44 12.02
C ASP A 96 9.83 14.49 12.43
N ILE A 97 8.60 14.94 12.24
CA ILE A 97 7.38 14.15 12.43
C ILE A 97 6.61 14.24 11.11
N LEU A 98 6.38 13.09 10.48
CA LEU A 98 5.57 13.01 9.27
C LEU A 98 4.23 12.39 9.61
N ASP A 99 3.15 13.06 9.23
CA ASP A 99 1.78 12.68 9.50
C ASP A 99 0.92 12.66 8.23
N THR A 100 -0.34 12.32 8.41
CA THR A 100 -1.39 12.47 7.41
C THR A 100 -2.65 13.06 8.03
N ASP A 101 -3.35 13.85 7.23
CA ASP A 101 -4.65 14.43 7.51
C ASP A 101 -5.81 13.67 6.83
N GLY A 102 -5.49 12.60 6.09
CA GLY A 102 -6.47 11.78 5.36
C GLY A 102 -6.82 12.26 3.97
N SER A 103 -6.28 13.41 3.53
CA SER A 103 -6.57 13.96 2.20
C SER A 103 -6.21 13.01 1.04
N SER A 104 -5.28 12.08 1.28
CA SER A 104 -4.80 11.08 0.32
C SER A 104 -5.32 9.66 0.58
N ALA A 105 -6.17 9.49 1.59
CA ALA A 105 -6.74 8.20 1.97
C ALA A 105 -7.58 7.61 0.83
N LEU A 106 -7.38 6.33 0.54
CA LEU A 106 -8.10 5.61 -0.51
C LEU A 106 -8.75 4.31 -0.05
N ALA A 107 -8.18 3.60 0.91
CA ALA A 107 -8.67 2.29 1.34
C ALA A 107 -8.63 2.18 2.87
N THR A 108 -9.30 3.12 3.54
CA THR A 108 -9.36 3.17 5.01
C THR A 108 -10.55 2.39 5.58
N SER A 109 -11.56 2.11 4.77
CA SER A 109 -12.78 1.41 5.18
C SER A 109 -12.67 -0.11 5.12
N GLU A 110 -11.93 -0.63 4.15
CA GLU A 110 -11.78 -2.05 3.89
C GLU A 110 -10.72 -2.66 4.82
N PRO A 111 -10.94 -3.84 5.42
CA PRO A 111 -9.93 -4.51 6.23
C PRO A 111 -8.63 -4.73 5.45
N LEU A 112 -7.49 -4.44 6.10
CA LEU A 112 -6.15 -4.64 5.56
C LEU A 112 -5.38 -5.64 6.42
N ALA A 113 -4.77 -6.63 5.77
CA ALA A 113 -3.70 -7.43 6.34
C ALA A 113 -2.37 -7.10 5.67
N VAL A 114 -1.28 -7.09 6.44
CA VAL A 114 0.08 -6.90 5.93
C VAL A 114 0.87 -8.20 6.15
N LEU A 115 1.54 -8.69 5.10
CA LEU A 115 2.35 -9.92 5.11
C LEU A 115 3.84 -9.66 4.93
#